data_AF-A0A840BE46-F1
#
_entry.id   AF-A0A840BE46-F1
#
_cell.length_a   1.000
_cell.length_b   1.000
_cell.length_c   1.000
_cell.angle_alpha   90.00
_cell.angle_beta   90.00
_cell.angle_gamma   90.00
#
_symmetry.space_group_name_H-M   'P 1'
#
loop_
_entity.id
_entity.type
_entity.pdbx_description
1 polymer ?
#
loop_
_entity_poly.entity_id
_entity_poly.type
_entity_poly.pdbx_seq_one_letter_code
_entity_poly.pdbx_strand_id
1 'polypeptide(L)' 'MSALKERVKWRSRRGLLELDIFFTRFYEQKLDTLSDAELETLLDLLTTDDIELWKWVGGREECPVEEWKGLIAAIRQS' A
#
# COMPACT_ATOMS: atom_id res chain seq x y z
N MET A 1 -19.28 5.82 -1.09
CA MET A 1 -17.85 5.54 -0.95
C MET A 1 -17.68 4.69 0.30
N SER A 2 -16.99 3.56 0.21
CA SER A 2 -16.78 2.66 1.35
C SER A 2 -15.80 3.30 2.34
N ALA A 3 -16.15 3.38 3.62
CA ALA A 3 -15.34 4.06 4.65
C ALA A 3 -13.89 3.54 4.74
N LEU A 4 -13.66 2.26 4.42
CA LEU A 4 -12.33 1.64 4.33
C LEU A 4 -11.42 2.32 3.29
N LYS A 5 -11.94 2.64 2.10
CA LYS A 5 -11.18 3.27 1.01
C LYS A 5 -10.68 4.65 1.41
N GLU A 6 -11.51 5.43 2.09
CA GLU A 6 -11.12 6.75 2.61
C GLU A 6 -10.06 6.65 3.71
N ARG A 7 -10.18 5.66 4.61
CA ARG A 7 -9.18 5.41 5.66
C ARG A 7 -7.81 5.04 5.07
N VAL A 8 -7.77 4.12 4.10
CA VAL A 8 -6.55 3.76 3.36
C VAL A 8 -5.93 5.00 2.72
N LYS A 9 -6.72 5.76 1.96
CA LYS A 9 -6.25 6.97 1.27
C LYS A 9 -5.68 8.00 2.25
N TRP A 10 -6.30 8.17 3.40
CA TRP A 10 -5.82 9.08 4.44
C TRP A 10 -4.54 8.59 5.10
N ARG A 11 -4.44 7.27 5.40
CA ARG A 11 -3.27 6.65 6.02
C ARG A 11 -2.05 6.60 5.10
N SER A 12 -2.28 6.66 3.79
CA SER A 12 -1.23 6.69 2.78
C SER A 12 -0.51 8.03 2.62
N ARG A 13 -1.06 9.11 3.18
CA ARG A 13 -0.43 10.43 3.13
C ARG A 13 0.78 10.44 4.06
N ARG A 14 1.95 10.29 3.46
CA ARG A 14 3.21 10.06 4.16
C ARG A 14 4.21 11.18 3.87
N GLY A 15 5.24 11.31 4.70
CA GLY A 15 6.25 12.37 4.55
C GLY A 15 7.17 12.20 3.34
N LEU A 16 7.19 11.01 2.73
CA LEU A 16 8.05 10.68 1.59
C LEU A 16 7.27 10.80 0.27
N LEU A 17 7.70 11.72 -0.59
CA LEU A 17 7.03 12.02 -1.87
C LEU A 17 6.99 10.81 -2.81
N GLU A 18 8.07 10.02 -2.84
CA GLU A 18 8.15 8.85 -3.72
C GLU A 18 7.08 7.82 -3.35
N LEU A 19 6.91 7.51 -2.06
CA LEU A 19 5.87 6.60 -1.59
C LEU A 19 4.47 7.14 -1.92
N ASP A 20 4.23 8.43 -1.71
CA ASP A 20 2.93 9.05 -2.00
C ASP A 20 2.54 8.90 -3.48
N ILE A 21 3.50 9.04 -4.41
CA ILE A 21 3.27 8.82 -5.85
C ILE A 21 2.97 7.35 -6.16
N PHE A 22 3.75 6.41 -5.61
CA PHE A 22 3.52 4.98 -5.82
C PHE A 22 2.14 4.55 -5.34
N PHE A 23 1.79 4.95 -4.12
CA PHE A 23 0.51 4.64 -3.53
C PHE A 23 -0.65 5.30 -4.28
N THR A 24 -0.52 6.57 -4.67
CA THR A 24 -1.56 7.26 -5.44
C THR A 24 -1.86 6.53 -6.76
N ARG A 25 -0.82 6.17 -7.53
CA ARG A 25 -1.00 5.40 -8.78
C ARG A 25 -1.60 4.02 -8.55
N PHE A 26 -1.12 3.33 -7.52
CA PHE A 26 -1.67 2.04 -7.14
C PHE A 26 -3.16 2.15 -6.80
N TYR A 27 -3.57 3.18 -6.04
CA TYR A 27 -4.98 3.37 -5.70
C TYR A 27 -5.83 3.70 -6.91
N GLU A 28 -5.37 4.56 -7.81
CA GLU A 28 -6.15 4.89 -9.01
C GLU A 28 -6.42 3.66 -9.90
N GLN A 29 -5.51 2.68 -9.89
CA GLN A 29 -5.65 1.46 -10.69
C GLN A 29 -6.33 0.30 -9.94
N LYS A 30 -6.04 0.12 -8.64
CA LYS A 30 -6.43 -1.05 -7.86
C LYS A 30 -7.48 -0.78 -6.79
N LEU A 31 -7.63 0.44 -6.28
CA LEU A 31 -8.58 0.74 -5.19
C LEU A 31 -10.04 0.45 -5.57
N ASP A 32 -10.39 0.51 -6.85
CA ASP A 32 -11.74 0.17 -7.31
C ASP A 32 -11.97 -1.36 -7.42
N THR A 33 -10.90 -2.13 -7.64
CA THR A 33 -10.95 -3.59 -7.82
C THR A 33 -10.62 -4.39 -6.56
N LEU A 34 -10.08 -3.75 -5.51
CA LEU A 34 -9.79 -4.40 -4.23
C LEU A 34 -11.08 -4.71 -3.44
N SER A 35 -11.14 -5.92 -2.88
CA SER A 35 -12.19 -6.35 -1.94
C SER A 35 -11.94 -5.78 -0.54
N ASP A 36 -12.95 -5.78 0.33
CA ASP A 36 -12.82 -5.29 1.70
C ASP A 36 -11.68 -5.98 2.49
N ALA A 37 -11.48 -7.29 2.33
CA ALA A 37 -10.37 -8.03 2.95
C ALA A 37 -8.99 -7.51 2.51
N GLU A 38 -8.82 -7.22 1.22
CA GLU A 38 -7.57 -6.67 0.70
C GLU A 38 -7.34 -5.23 1.19
N LEU A 39 -8.41 -4.44 1.34
CA LEU A 39 -8.33 -3.10 1.90
C LEU A 39 -7.92 -3.12 3.38
N GLU A 40 -8.37 -4.13 4.14
CA GLU A 40 -7.94 -4.34 5.53
C GLU A 40 -6.47 -4.72 5.60
N THR A 41 -6.01 -5.68 4.78
CA THR A 41 -4.59 -6.05 4.68
C THR A 41 -3.71 -4.86 4.29
N LEU A 42 -4.17 -4.03 3.36
CA LEU A 42 -3.49 -2.81 2.94
C LEU A 42 -3.43 -1.75 4.07
N LEU A 43 -4.49 -1.63 4.87
CA LEU A 43 -4.50 -0.78 6.06
C LEU A 43 -3.49 -1.24 7.12
N ASP A 44 -3.35 -2.55 7.29
CA ASP A 44 -2.37 -3.16 8.18
C ASP A 44 -0.94 -2.89 7.69
N LEU A 45 -0.71 -3.09 6.39
CA LEU A 45 0.55 -2.71 5.73
C LEU A 45 0.88 -1.22 5.95
N LEU A 46 -0.10 -0.34 5.77
CA LEU A 46 0.01 1.10 6.00
C LEU A 46 0.14 1.50 7.48
N THR A 47 0.09 0.55 8.42
CA THR A 47 0.43 0.80 9.82
C THR A 47 1.94 0.69 10.07
N THR A 48 2.68 0.12 9.12
CA THR A 48 4.14 0.00 9.17
C THR A 48 4.84 1.33 8.86
N ASP A 49 6.05 1.49 9.39
CA ASP A 49 6.94 2.63 9.14
C ASP A 49 7.20 2.88 7.64
N ASP A 50 7.33 4.17 7.30
CA ASP A 50 7.64 4.63 5.94
C ASP A 50 8.92 4.02 5.38
N ILE A 51 9.94 3.91 6.23
CA ILE A 51 11.26 3.43 5.84
C ILE A 51 11.20 1.94 5.45
N GLU A 52 10.47 1.13 6.20
CA GLU A 52 10.29 -0.30 5.94
C GLU A 52 9.51 -0.51 4.64
N LEU A 53 8.40 0.22 4.46
CA LEU A 53 7.63 0.19 3.22
C LEU A 53 8.47 0.58 2.02
N TRP A 54 9.30 1.61 2.16
CA TRP A 54 10.21 2.03 1.09
C TRP A 54 11.26 0.96 0.77
N LYS A 55 11.78 0.24 1.77
CA LYS A 55 12.68 -0.89 1.52
C LYS A 55 11.99 -2.00 0.75
N TRP A 56 10.76 -2.36 1.10
CA TRP A 56 10.05 -3.46 0.45
C TRP A 56 9.58 -3.09 -0.96
N VAL A 57 8.97 -1.92 -1.13
CA VAL A 57 8.53 -1.40 -2.43
C VAL A 57 9.74 -1.16 -3.34
N GLY A 58 10.83 -0.62 -2.80
CA GLY A 58 12.09 -0.41 -3.50
C GLY A 58 12.90 -1.69 -3.76
N GLY A 59 12.45 -2.86 -3.29
CA GLY A 59 13.13 -4.14 -3.46
C GLY A 59 14.47 -4.26 -2.73
N ARG A 60 14.70 -3.43 -1.70
CA ARG A 60 15.88 -3.49 -0.83
C ARG A 60 15.77 -4.59 0.22
N GLU A 61 14.55 -4.96 0.58
CA GLU A 61 14.27 -6.00 1.57
C GLU A 61 13.00 -6.78 1.18
N GLU A 62 12.94 -8.05 1.57
CA GLU A 62 11.73 -8.86 1.38
C GLU A 62 10.75 -8.63 2.52
N CYS A 63 9.48 -8.43 2.16
CA CYS A 63 8.42 -8.33 3.14
C CYS A 63 8.26 -9.68 3.87
N PRO A 64 8.29 -9.73 5.21
CA PRO A 64 8.21 -10.99 5.95
C PRO A 64 6.80 -11.61 5.91
N VAL A 65 5.76 -10.82 5.64
CA VAL A 65 4.37 -11.26 5.62
C VAL A 65 3.95 -11.66 4.21
N GLU A 66 3.61 -12.93 4.00
CA GLU A 66 3.20 -13.45 2.68
C GLU A 66 1.98 -12.73 2.10
N GLU A 67 1.01 -12.38 2.95
CA GLU A 67 -0.19 -11.63 2.55
C GLU A 67 0.15 -10.25 1.97
N TRP A 68 1.21 -9.61 2.48
CA TRP A 68 1.66 -8.30 1.99
C TRP A 68 2.52 -8.41 0.74
N LYS A 69 3.20 -9.54 0.51
CA LYS A 69 4.03 -9.75 -0.69
C LYS A 69 3.22 -9.56 -1.96
N GLY A 70 1.98 -10.05 -1.99
CA GLY A 70 1.06 -9.87 -3.13
C GLY A 70 0.76 -8.39 -3.41
N LEU A 71 0.39 -7.64 -2.36
CA LEU A 71 0.12 -6.20 -2.46
C LEU A 71 1.35 -5.39 -2.85
N ILE A 72 2.51 -5.66 -2.24
CA ILE A 72 3.76 -4.97 -2.55
C ILE A 72 4.19 -5.25 -3.99
N ALA A 73 4.06 -6.49 -4.46
CA ALA A 73 4.32 -6.83 -5.85
C ALA A 73 3.37 -6.12 -6.81
N ALA A 74 2.11 -5.91 -6.43
CA ALA A 74 1.14 -5.15 -7.21
C ALA A 74 1.47 -3.65 -7.23
N ILE A 75 1.86 -3.05 -6.10
CA ILE A 75 2.32 -1.66 -6.00
C ILE A 75 3.55 -1.44 -6.88
N ARG A 76 4.50 -2.39 -6.88
CA ARG A 76 5.71 -2.33 -7.71
C ARG A 76 5.45 -2.41 -9.22
N GLN A 77 4.31 -2.98 -9.62
CA GLN A 77 3.92 -3.14 -11.03
C GLN A 77 2.98 -2.03 -11.53
N SER A 78 2.67 -1.04 -10.70
CA SER A 78 1.71 0.04 -10.99
C SER A 78 2.35 1.32 -11.55
#